data_AF-A0A957NHF3-F1
#
_entry.id   AF-A0A957NHF3-F1
#
_cell.length_a   1.000
_cell.length_b   1.000
_cell.length_c   1.000
_cell.angle_alpha   90.00
_cell.angle_beta   90.00
_cell.angle_gamma   90.00
#
_symmetry.space_group_name_H-M   'P 1'
#
loop_
_entity.id
_entity.type
_entity.pdbx_description
1 polymer ?
#
loop_
_entity_poly.entity_id
_entity_poly.type
_entity_poly.pdbx_seq_one_letter_code
_entity_poly.pdbx_strand_id
1 'polypeptide(L)'
;HHAHLVTIARVRSNRTFYYRYVADEAAAPSAGHPTWYGEAFKLTDPETWTPPPETLTWWESSRRGKRQRVEIQGWHNLLMRGKHTPQRLPMQHYPFTLVRIMRYDEAGNPLYQRPLWLLVMGQRRGELSLQHIYDAYQLLLSHIRLSKVQLKMRYSLMWSSGPQMPQDMLHKSKIME
;
A
#
# COMPACT_ATOMS: atom_id res chain seq x y z
N HIS A 1 18.04 6.50 -10.54
CA HIS A 1 17.57 5.41 -9.66
C HIS A 1 17.56 5.91 -8.23
N HIS A 2 16.44 5.82 -7.51
CA HIS A 2 16.39 6.18 -6.08
C HIS A 2 16.13 4.91 -5.26
N ALA A 3 17.21 4.17 -4.95
CA ALA A 3 17.13 2.94 -4.16
C ALA A 3 16.48 3.13 -2.77
N HIS A 4 16.54 4.36 -2.25
CA HIS A 4 15.99 4.73 -0.94
C HIS A 4 14.61 5.40 -1.00
N LEU A 5 14.01 5.55 -2.19
CA LEU A 5 12.68 6.14 -2.29
C LEU A 5 11.62 5.17 -1.75
N VAL A 6 10.88 5.64 -0.75
CA VAL A 6 9.67 4.98 -0.28
C VAL A 6 8.48 5.84 -0.67
N THR A 7 7.51 5.24 -1.37
CA THR A 7 6.30 5.91 -1.82
C THR A 7 5.13 5.48 -0.93
N ILE A 8 4.41 6.47 -0.40
CA ILE A 8 3.16 6.29 0.34
C ILE A 8 2.02 6.82 -0.52
N ALA A 9 1.02 5.98 -0.78
CA ALA A 9 -0.11 6.35 -1.63
C ALA A 9 -1.44 5.86 -1.04
N ARG A 10 -2.51 6.59 -1.31
CA ARG A 10 -3.86 6.16 -0.95
C ARG A 10 -4.31 5.02 -1.87
N VAL A 11 -4.86 3.95 -1.29
CA VAL A 11 -5.43 2.83 -2.04
C VAL A 11 -6.96 2.86 -2.00
N ARG A 12 -7.58 2.36 -3.07
CA ARG A 12 -9.04 2.24 -3.16
C ARG A 12 -9.51 1.08 -2.28
N SER A 13 -10.63 1.27 -1.58
CA SER A 13 -11.19 0.28 -0.65
C SER A 13 -11.72 -1.00 -1.32
N ASN A 14 -11.78 -1.07 -2.65
CA ASN A 14 -12.19 -2.26 -3.40
C ASN A 14 -11.02 -3.09 -3.92
N ARG A 15 -9.82 -2.89 -3.37
CA ARG A 15 -8.63 -3.67 -3.74
C ARG A 15 -8.54 -4.95 -2.91
N THR A 16 -7.87 -5.94 -3.50
CA THR A 16 -7.53 -7.20 -2.86
C THR A 16 -6.02 -7.34 -2.84
N PHE A 17 -5.51 -7.64 -1.66
CA PHE A 17 -4.14 -8.01 -1.40
C PHE A 17 -4.07 -9.50 -1.10
N TYR A 18 -2.87 -10.05 -1.05
CA TYR A 18 -2.63 -11.45 -0.78
C TYR A 18 -1.41 -11.61 0.09
N TYR A 19 -1.43 -12.57 0.99
CA TYR A 19 -0.21 -13.05 1.61
C TYR A 19 0.67 -13.72 0.56
N ARG A 20 1.98 -13.74 0.80
CA ARG A 20 2.88 -14.57 0.00
C ARG A 20 2.50 -16.03 0.24
N TYR A 21 2.36 -16.78 -0.84
CA TYR A 21 2.17 -18.22 -0.73
C TYR A 21 3.42 -18.86 -0.12
N VAL A 22 3.21 -19.68 0.90
CA VAL A 22 4.24 -20.55 1.50
C VAL A 22 3.80 -21.97 1.19
N ALA A 23 4.64 -22.72 0.48
CA ALA A 23 4.38 -24.14 0.23
C ALA A 23 4.52 -24.90 1.54
N ASP A 24 3.65 -25.88 1.75
CA ASP A 24 3.83 -26.84 2.84
C ASP A 24 5.09 -27.66 2.55
N GLU A 25 5.98 -27.80 3.54
CA GLU A 25 7.23 -28.56 3.40
C GLU A 25 6.94 -30.04 3.08
N ALA A 26 5.77 -30.55 3.46
CA ALA A 26 5.32 -31.91 3.15
C ALA A 26 4.74 -32.06 1.74
N ALA A 27 4.47 -30.97 1.02
CA ALA A 27 3.91 -31.03 -0.32
C ALA A 27 5.01 -31.28 -1.36
N ALA A 28 4.87 -32.35 -2.15
CA ALA A 28 5.74 -32.60 -3.28
C ALA A 28 5.74 -31.40 -4.24
N PRO A 29 6.91 -30.98 -4.78
CA PRO A 29 6.97 -29.89 -5.74
C PRO A 29 6.07 -30.21 -6.94
N SER A 30 5.04 -29.40 -7.16
CA SER A 30 4.13 -29.61 -8.28
C SER A 30 4.80 -29.21 -9.59
N ALA A 31 4.69 -30.05 -10.61
CA ALA A 31 5.12 -29.73 -11.96
C ALA A 31 4.17 -28.67 -12.53
N GLY A 32 4.55 -27.39 -12.43
CA GLY A 32 3.70 -26.28 -12.87
C GLY A 32 4.27 -24.91 -12.59
N HIS A 33 3.53 -23.89 -13.03
CA HIS A 33 3.88 -22.50 -12.78
C HIS A 33 3.78 -22.20 -11.26
N PRO A 34 4.80 -21.56 -10.64
CA PRO A 34 4.82 -21.37 -9.19
C PRO A 34 3.61 -20.58 -8.68
N THR A 35 3.06 -21.02 -7.54
CA THR A 35 2.02 -20.30 -6.81
C THR A 35 2.68 -19.20 -5.98
N TRP A 36 2.34 -17.93 -6.25
CA TRP A 36 2.93 -16.80 -5.53
C TRP A 36 2.01 -16.14 -4.50
N TYR A 37 0.69 -16.26 -4.71
CA TYR A 37 -0.33 -15.57 -3.93
C TYR A 37 -1.08 -16.59 -3.08
N GLY A 38 -1.02 -16.42 -1.76
CA GLY A 38 -1.74 -17.25 -0.79
C GLY A 38 -3.11 -16.66 -0.46
N GLU A 39 -3.43 -16.62 0.83
CA GLU A 39 -4.71 -16.13 1.34
C GLU A 39 -4.98 -14.69 0.93
N ALA A 40 -6.25 -14.42 0.60
CA ALA A 40 -6.70 -13.12 0.14
C ALA A 40 -7.04 -12.20 1.32
N PHE A 41 -6.59 -10.95 1.24
CA PHE A 41 -6.93 -9.85 2.14
C PHE A 41 -7.74 -8.81 1.35
N LYS A 42 -9.07 -8.84 1.47
CA LYS A 42 -9.98 -7.97 0.71
C LYS A 42 -10.33 -6.75 1.55
N LEU A 43 -10.01 -5.55 1.05
CA LEU A 43 -10.28 -4.30 1.80
C LEU A 43 -11.77 -4.00 2.03
N THR A 44 -12.67 -4.66 1.31
CA THR A 44 -14.13 -4.56 1.48
C THR A 44 -14.71 -5.52 2.51
N ASP A 45 -13.95 -6.53 2.90
CA ASP A 45 -14.45 -7.71 3.61
C ASP A 45 -13.61 -7.95 4.87
N PRO A 46 -14.03 -7.41 6.03
CA PRO A 46 -13.30 -7.50 7.29
C PRO A 46 -12.99 -8.92 7.76
N GLU A 47 -13.82 -9.90 7.39
CA GLU A 47 -13.62 -11.31 7.74
C GLU A 47 -12.35 -11.90 7.10
N THR A 48 -11.86 -11.27 6.03
CA THR A 48 -10.59 -11.66 5.39
C THR A 48 -9.37 -11.01 6.02
N TRP A 49 -9.55 -10.13 7.02
CA TRP A 49 -8.43 -9.44 7.64
C TRP A 49 -7.88 -10.28 8.78
N THR A 50 -6.62 -10.66 8.68
CA THR A 50 -5.92 -11.25 9.82
C THR A 50 -5.67 -10.18 10.89
N PRO A 51 -5.44 -10.57 12.15
CA PRO A 51 -5.00 -9.64 13.19
C PRO A 51 -3.82 -8.79 12.70
N PRO A 52 -3.83 -7.47 12.91
CA PRO A 52 -2.75 -6.60 12.47
C PRO A 52 -1.50 -6.87 13.32
N PRO A 53 -0.36 -7.20 12.70
CA PRO A 53 0.90 -7.37 13.43
C PRO A 53 1.36 -6.12 14.18
N GLU A 54 0.95 -4.94 13.72
CA GLU A 54 1.30 -3.65 14.31
C GLU A 54 0.05 -2.78 14.44
N THR A 55 -0.17 -2.22 15.64
CA THR A 55 -1.24 -1.26 15.91
C THR A 55 -0.69 -0.10 16.71
N LEU A 56 -1.06 1.12 16.33
CA LEU A 56 -0.71 2.36 17.02
C LEU A 56 -1.96 3.19 17.25
N THR A 57 -2.16 3.64 18.49
CA THR A 57 -3.35 4.39 18.89
C THR A 57 -2.96 5.56 19.78
N TRP A 58 -3.52 6.74 19.50
CA TRP A 58 -3.35 7.93 20.34
C TRP A 58 -4.53 8.88 20.20
N TRP A 59 -4.60 9.84 21.11
CA TRP A 59 -5.56 10.95 21.04
C TRP A 59 -4.91 12.17 20.42
N GLU A 60 -5.62 12.83 19.50
CA GLU A 60 -5.22 14.13 18.97
C GLU A 60 -6.43 15.07 18.89
N SER A 61 -6.16 16.36 18.84
CA SER A 61 -7.18 17.38 18.63
C SER A 61 -7.28 17.69 17.13
N SER A 62 -8.49 17.62 16.59
CA SER A 62 -8.75 18.08 15.22
C SER A 62 -8.48 19.59 15.09
N ARG A 63 -8.33 20.07 13.85
CA ARG A 63 -8.27 21.51 13.56
C ARG A 63 -9.45 22.33 14.10
N ARG A 64 -10.58 21.67 14.39
CA ARG A 64 -11.79 22.29 14.94
C ARG A 64 -11.87 22.15 16.48
N GLY A 65 -10.78 21.77 17.13
CA GLY A 65 -10.70 21.62 18.59
C GLY A 65 -11.30 20.33 19.16
N LYS A 66 -12.07 19.56 18.37
CA LYS A 66 -12.63 18.28 18.84
C LYS A 66 -11.54 17.23 19.06
N ARG A 67 -11.53 16.57 20.22
CA ARG A 67 -10.65 15.41 20.46
C ARG A 67 -11.14 14.20 19.66
N GLN A 68 -10.19 13.43 19.19
CA GLN A 68 -10.44 12.22 18.42
C GLN A 68 -9.33 11.21 18.69
N ARG A 69 -9.69 9.93 18.73
CA ARG A 69 -8.74 8.83 18.80
C ARG A 69 -8.37 8.41 17.39
N VAL A 70 -7.08 8.43 17.07
CA VAL A 70 -6.54 7.86 15.83
C VAL A 70 -6.11 6.43 16.14
N GLU A 71 -6.53 5.50 15.29
CA GLU A 71 -6.11 4.10 15.34
C GLU A 71 -5.52 3.73 13.98
N ILE A 72 -4.31 3.20 14.00
CA ILE A 72 -3.55 2.82 12.82
C ILE A 72 -3.17 1.35 12.94
N GLN A 73 -3.44 0.58 11.91
CA GLN A 73 -3.13 -0.84 11.84
C GLN A 73 -2.30 -1.10 10.59
N GLY A 74 -1.24 -1.91 10.73
CA GLY A 74 -0.29 -2.21 9.66
C GLY A 74 -0.20 -3.71 9.36
N TRP A 75 -0.17 -4.06 8.08
CA TRP A 75 0.14 -5.40 7.57
C TRP A 75 1.32 -5.32 6.62
N HIS A 76 2.34 -6.14 6.88
CA HIS A 76 3.59 -6.12 6.15
C HIS A 76 3.63 -7.23 5.09
N ASN A 77 4.42 -7.01 4.04
CA ASN A 77 4.73 -8.00 3.00
C ASN A 77 3.53 -8.56 2.22
N LEU A 78 2.45 -7.78 2.11
CA LEU A 78 1.31 -8.13 1.28
C LEU A 78 1.64 -7.93 -0.20
N LEU A 79 1.08 -8.78 -1.05
CA LEU A 79 1.22 -8.75 -2.50
C LEU A 79 -0.07 -8.25 -3.14
N MET A 80 0.04 -7.61 -4.31
CA MET A 80 -1.10 -7.25 -5.14
C MET A 80 -0.93 -7.87 -6.52
N ARG A 81 -2.01 -8.34 -7.13
CA ARG A 81 -1.96 -8.78 -8.53
C ARG A 81 -1.80 -7.58 -9.45
N GLY A 82 -0.84 -7.69 -10.36
CA GLY A 82 -0.62 -6.69 -11.40
C GLY A 82 -1.70 -6.70 -12.45
N LYS A 83 -1.80 -5.59 -13.19
CA LYS A 83 -2.50 -5.61 -14.48
C LYS A 83 -1.66 -6.37 -15.50
N HIS A 84 -2.34 -7.01 -16.44
CA HIS A 84 -1.71 -7.71 -17.55
C HIS A 84 -1.43 -6.81 -18.76
N THR A 85 -1.82 -5.52 -18.70
CA THR A 85 -1.78 -4.57 -19.82
C THR A 85 -1.06 -3.28 -19.38
N PRO A 86 -0.17 -2.69 -20.19
CA PRO A 86 0.27 -3.12 -21.53
C PRO A 86 1.21 -4.34 -21.52
N GLN A 87 1.89 -4.60 -20.41
CA GLN A 87 2.69 -5.81 -20.19
C GLN A 87 2.44 -6.32 -18.77
N ARG A 88 2.59 -7.63 -18.56
CA ARG A 88 2.44 -8.25 -17.25
C ARG A 88 3.59 -7.81 -16.34
N LEU A 89 3.28 -6.94 -15.39
CA LEU A 89 4.23 -6.56 -14.34
C LEU A 89 4.31 -7.67 -13.28
N PRO A 90 5.50 -8.22 -12.97
CA PRO A 90 5.65 -9.31 -12.02
C PRO A 90 5.54 -8.79 -10.57
N MET A 91 4.32 -8.46 -10.15
CA MET A 91 4.06 -7.83 -8.85
C MET A 91 4.35 -8.73 -7.64
N GLN A 92 4.58 -10.02 -7.84
CA GLN A 92 5.04 -10.93 -6.78
C GLN A 92 6.41 -10.53 -6.17
N HIS A 93 7.22 -9.77 -6.90
CA HIS A 93 8.51 -9.26 -6.42
C HIS A 93 8.41 -7.94 -5.66
N TYR A 94 7.23 -7.33 -5.60
CA TYR A 94 7.03 -6.01 -5.01
C TYR A 94 6.03 -6.08 -3.85
N PRO A 95 6.48 -6.57 -2.68
CA PRO A 95 5.68 -6.53 -1.46
C PRO A 95 5.38 -5.09 -1.01
N PHE A 96 4.20 -4.93 -0.43
CA PHE A 96 3.66 -3.70 0.11
C PHE A 96 3.50 -3.79 1.62
N THR A 97 3.58 -2.64 2.29
CA THR A 97 3.00 -2.47 3.62
C THR A 97 1.66 -1.79 3.45
N LEU A 98 0.59 -2.45 3.92
CA LEU A 98 -0.76 -1.94 3.91
C LEU A 98 -1.06 -1.31 5.27
N VAL A 99 -1.62 -0.11 5.27
CA VAL A 99 -1.98 0.61 6.50
C VAL A 99 -3.44 1.02 6.46
N ARG A 100 -4.17 0.70 7.53
CA ARG A 100 -5.53 1.15 7.79
C ARG A 100 -5.49 2.25 8.84
N ILE A 101 -6.19 3.35 8.57
CA ILE A 101 -6.35 4.45 9.53
C ILE A 101 -7.83 4.65 9.78
N MET A 102 -8.21 4.56 11.06
CA MET A 102 -9.52 4.89 11.58
C MET A 102 -9.43 6.04 12.57
N ARG A 103 -10.53 6.78 12.69
CA ARG A 103 -10.67 7.88 13.65
C ARG A 103 -11.98 7.71 14.39
N TYR A 104 -11.95 7.92 15.69
CA TYR A 104 -13.10 7.78 16.58
C TYR A 104 -13.33 9.07 17.35
N ASP A 105 -14.59 9.36 17.68
CA ASP A 105 -14.95 10.42 18.60
C ASP A 105 -14.68 10.02 20.06
N GLU A 106 -14.96 10.91 21.00
CA GLU A 106 -14.80 10.66 22.43
C GLU A 106 -15.74 9.57 22.97
N ALA A 107 -16.86 9.32 22.29
CA ALA A 107 -17.79 8.23 22.61
C ALA A 107 -17.39 6.88 21.99
N GLY A 108 -16.31 6.84 21.19
CA GLY A 108 -15.84 5.63 20.52
C GLY A 108 -16.52 5.33 19.19
N ASN A 109 -17.36 6.23 18.67
CA ASN A 109 -17.97 6.06 17.35
C ASN A 109 -16.99 6.42 16.23
N PRO A 110 -16.98 5.67 15.11
CA PRO A 110 -16.13 6.02 13.98
C PRO A 110 -16.57 7.35 13.37
N LEU A 111 -15.63 8.30 13.26
CA LEU A 111 -15.86 9.61 12.63
C LEU A 111 -16.07 9.51 11.10
N TYR A 112 -15.62 8.41 10.50
CA TYR A 112 -15.77 8.13 9.08
C TYR A 112 -16.31 6.72 8.88
N GLN A 113 -17.33 6.59 8.04
CA GLN A 113 -17.91 5.28 7.71
C GLN A 113 -16.90 4.35 7.04
N ARG A 114 -15.96 4.89 6.26
CA ARG A 114 -14.96 4.11 5.52
C ARG A 114 -13.56 4.36 6.09
N PRO A 115 -12.78 3.29 6.35
CA PRO A 115 -11.38 3.43 6.69
C PRO A 115 -10.59 4.13 5.57
N LEU A 116 -9.56 4.85 5.97
CA LEU A 116 -8.53 5.30 5.06
C LEU A 116 -7.49 4.19 4.91
N TRP A 117 -7.27 3.77 3.66
CA TRP A 117 -6.24 2.80 3.33
C TRP A 117 -5.07 3.46 2.62
N LEU A 118 -3.86 3.17 3.10
CA LEU A 118 -2.60 3.54 2.48
C LEU A 118 -1.82 2.29 2.08
N LEU A 119 -1.08 2.39 0.98
CA LEU A 119 -0.05 1.43 0.60
C LEU A 119 1.31 2.13 0.69
N VAL A 120 2.32 1.38 1.13
CA VAL A 120 3.71 1.80 1.17
C VAL A 120 4.54 0.85 0.32
N MET A 121 5.30 1.40 -0.63
CA MET A 121 6.14 0.66 -1.56
C MET A 121 7.56 1.22 -1.57
N GLY A 122 8.54 0.34 -1.79
CA GLY A 122 9.96 0.67 -1.77
C GLY A 122 10.78 -0.40 -1.04
N GLN A 123 12.08 -0.40 -1.27
CA GLN A 123 12.99 -1.38 -0.64
C GLN A 123 13.04 -1.21 0.88
N ARG A 124 13.07 0.04 1.35
CA ARG A 124 13.14 0.42 2.77
C ARG A 124 11.78 0.57 3.46
N ARG A 125 10.69 0.10 2.84
CA ARG A 125 9.32 0.27 3.39
C ARG A 125 9.17 -0.31 4.80
N GLY A 126 9.89 -1.39 5.11
CA GLY A 126 9.82 -2.08 6.41
C GLY A 126 10.56 -1.35 7.54
N GLU A 127 11.30 -0.29 7.22
CA GLU A 127 11.98 0.55 8.22
C GLU A 127 11.08 1.69 8.72
N LEU A 128 9.95 1.94 8.06
CA LEU A 128 9.01 2.98 8.46
C LEU A 128 8.04 2.44 9.52
N SER A 129 7.99 3.10 10.68
CA SER A 129 6.95 2.88 11.68
C SER A 129 5.59 3.40 11.18
N LEU A 130 4.50 2.94 11.80
CA LEU A 130 3.16 3.47 11.54
C LEU A 130 3.07 4.99 11.77
N GLN A 131 3.80 5.52 12.75
CA GLN A 131 3.88 6.96 13.01
C GLN A 131 4.53 7.71 11.83
N HIS A 132 5.67 7.23 11.32
CA HIS A 132 6.33 7.85 10.16
C HIS A 132 5.43 7.85 8.92
N ILE A 133 4.71 6.76 8.68
CA ILE A 133 3.77 6.64 7.55
C ILE A 133 2.62 7.63 7.68
N TYR A 134 2.06 7.76 8.89
CA TYR A 134 0.99 8.70 9.18
C TYR A 134 1.43 10.15 8.99
N ASP A 135 2.57 10.55 9.55
CA ASP A 135 3.07 11.92 9.47
C ASP A 135 3.37 12.32 8.02
N ALA A 136 4.01 11.44 7.26
CA ALA A 136 4.27 11.65 5.84
C ALA A 136 2.97 11.84 5.03
N TYR A 137 1.94 11.05 5.32
CA TYR A 137 0.64 11.22 4.66
C TYR A 137 -0.06 12.53 5.05
N GLN A 138 0.04 12.95 6.31
CA GLN A 138 -0.52 14.22 6.78
C GLN A 138 0.17 15.42 6.11
N LEU A 139 1.49 15.33 5.88
CA LEU A 139 2.24 16.31 5.10
C LEU A 139 1.80 16.35 3.63
N LEU A 140 1.61 15.20 2.98
CA LEU A 140 1.09 15.15 1.61
C LEU A 140 -0.28 15.82 1.52
N LEU A 141 -1.17 15.55 2.49
CA LEU A 141 -2.47 16.20 2.57
C LEU A 141 -2.38 17.70 2.84
N SER A 142 -1.42 18.17 3.64
CA SER A 142 -1.25 19.61 3.88
C SER A 142 -0.75 20.32 2.62
N HIS A 143 0.19 19.73 1.89
CA HIS A 143 0.70 20.27 0.62
C HIS A 143 -0.36 20.30 -0.47
N ILE A 144 -1.17 19.24 -0.63
CA ILE A 144 -2.31 19.24 -1.56
C ILE A 144 -3.36 20.31 -1.19
N ARG A 145 -3.49 20.65 0.09
CA ARG A 145 -4.41 21.70 0.54
C ARG A 145 -3.86 23.10 0.30
N LEU A 146 -2.54 23.31 0.42
CA LEU A 146 -1.89 24.57 0.03
C LEU A 146 -1.98 24.80 -1.49
N SER A 147 -1.90 23.73 -2.28
CA SER A 147 -2.05 23.79 -3.74
C SER A 147 -3.51 23.87 -4.21
N LYS A 148 -4.52 24.10 -3.36
CA LYS A 148 -5.89 24.36 -3.84
C LYS A 148 -6.04 25.71 -4.56
N VAL A 149 -5.00 26.56 -4.56
CA VAL A 149 -4.87 27.69 -5.49
C VAL A 149 -4.32 27.25 -6.86
N GLN A 150 -3.67 26.09 -6.99
CA GLN A 150 -3.17 25.54 -8.25
C GLN A 150 -2.96 24.03 -8.14
N LEU A 151 -3.97 23.23 -8.52
CA LEU A 151 -3.82 22.07 -9.41
C LEU A 151 -5.03 21.11 -9.35
N LYS A 152 -5.72 21.03 -10.49
CA LYS A 152 -6.36 19.81 -10.97
C LYS A 152 -5.24 18.83 -11.37
N MET A 153 -4.79 17.95 -10.47
CA MET A 153 -3.80 16.93 -10.85
C MET A 153 -4.48 15.60 -11.20
N ARG A 154 -4.37 15.29 -12.50
CA ARG A 154 -4.98 14.22 -13.28
C ARG A 154 -4.50 12.83 -12.84
N TYR A 155 -5.40 11.99 -12.34
CA TYR A 155 -5.19 10.53 -12.30
C TYR A 155 -5.24 9.88 -13.71
N SER A 156 -5.42 10.67 -14.76
CA SER A 156 -5.51 10.21 -16.15
C SER A 156 -4.19 10.22 -16.92
N LEU A 157 -3.09 10.76 -16.39
CA LEU A 157 -1.81 10.85 -17.14
C LEU A 157 -0.70 9.89 -16.69
N MET A 158 -0.88 9.13 -15.61
CA MET A 158 0.15 8.19 -15.14
C MET A 158 0.21 6.88 -15.97
N TRP A 159 -0.51 6.82 -17.10
CA TRP A 159 -0.51 5.72 -18.07
C TRP A 159 -0.40 6.22 -19.53
N SER A 160 0.06 7.45 -19.77
CA SER A 160 0.27 8.00 -21.13
C SER A 160 1.67 8.58 -21.34
N SER A 161 2.49 8.62 -20.29
CA SER A 161 3.89 9.04 -20.36
C SER A 161 4.63 8.18 -19.36
N GLY A 162 5.31 7.15 -19.85
CA GLY A 162 5.91 6.12 -19.00
C GLY A 162 6.97 6.70 -18.06
N PRO A 163 7.06 6.23 -16.80
CA PRO A 163 8.30 6.38 -16.05
C PRO A 163 9.36 5.54 -16.78
N GLN A 164 10.45 6.19 -17.18
CA GLN A 164 11.62 5.53 -17.78
C GLN A 164 12.00 4.33 -16.92
N MET A 165 11.99 3.14 -17.52
CA MET A 165 12.40 1.93 -16.83
C MET A 165 13.85 2.08 -16.31
N PRO A 166 14.14 1.54 -15.12
CA PRO A 166 15.49 1.27 -14.65
C PRO A 166 16.39 0.66 -15.75
N GLN A 167 17.58 1.24 -16.02
CA GLN A 167 18.47 0.82 -17.14
C GLN A 167 19.04 -0.60 -16.97
N ASP A 168 18.98 -1.15 -15.77
CA ASP A 168 19.29 -2.55 -15.44
C ASP A 168 18.28 -3.54 -16.07
N MET A 169 17.11 -3.06 -16.53
CA MET A 169 16.15 -3.85 -17.31
C MET A 169 16.41 -3.84 -18.83
N LEU A 170 17.35 -3.04 -19.34
CA LEU A 170 17.72 -3.05 -20.78
C LEU A 170 18.82 -4.07 -21.13
N HIS A 171 19.53 -4.62 -20.14
CA HIS A 171 20.71 -5.46 -20.38
C HIS A 171 20.42 -6.95 -20.58
N LYS A 172 19.16 -7.40 -20.46
CA LYS A 172 18.79 -8.82 -20.71
C LYS A 172 18.10 -9.07 -22.05
N SER A 173 18.02 -8.07 -22.94
CA SER A 173 17.43 -8.21 -24.28
C SER A 173 18.47 -8.25 -25.41
N LYS A 174 19.75 -8.53 -25.13
CA LYS A 174 20.80 -8.55 -26.17
C LYS A 174 21.77 -9.73 -26.15
N ILE A 175 21.37 -10.87 -25.59
CA ILE A 175 22.05 -12.15 -25.81
C ILE A 175 20.96 -13.17 -26.14
N MET A 176 20.67 -13.31 -27.42
CA MET A 176 20.13 -14.48 -28.13
C MET A 176 19.81 -13.99 -29.56
N GLU A 177 20.87 -13.77 -30.32
CA GLU A 177 20.87 -13.87 -31.79
C GLU A 177 21.84 -15.02 -32.13
#